data_AF-A0A3D9IEV7-F1
#
_entry.id   AF-A0A3D9IEV7-F1
#
_cell.length_a   1.000
_cell.length_b   1.000
_cell.length_c   1.000
_cell.angle_alpha   90.00
_cell.angle_beta   90.00
_cell.angle_gamma   90.00
#
_symmetry.space_group_name_H-M   'P 1'
#
loop_
_entity.id
_entity.type
_entity.pdbx_description
1 polymer ?
#
loop_
_entity_poly.entity_id
_entity_poly.type
_entity_poly.pdbx_seq_one_letter_code
_entity_poly.pdbx_strand_id
1 'polypeptide(L)' 'MLLLVIMAIAIGFSFMEYRSLKEQGDYRDITIAASLLGIGILMGCLQLFNVGMPNPMSLVIKLLQPTSQLVSKWLS' A
#
# COMPACT_ATOMS: atom_id res chain seq x y z
N MET A 1 18.74 -0.35 2.56
CA MET A 1 18.99 -1.18 3.78
C MET A 1 17.95 -0.96 4.86
N LEU A 2 17.65 0.27 5.28
CA LEU A 2 16.61 0.58 6.28
C LEU A 2 15.24 -0.07 5.97
N LEU A 3 14.77 0.02 4.71
CA LEU A 3 13.51 -0.59 4.25
C LEU A 3 13.43 -2.11 4.52
N LEU A 4 14.51 -2.83 4.25
CA LEU A 4 14.56 -4.29 4.46
C LEU A 4 14.48 -4.63 5.95
N VAL A 5 15.10 -3.83 6.82
CA VAL A 5 15.04 -4.01 8.28
C VAL A 5 13.61 -3.79 8.78
N ILE A 6 12.94 -2.73 8.31
CA ILE A 6 11.55 -2.44 8.67
C ILE A 6 10.62 -3.57 8.21
N MET A 7 10.80 -4.09 6.99
CA MET A 7 10.02 -5.22 6.48
C MET A 7 10.24 -6.49 7.31
N ALA A 8 11.48 -6.79 7.70
CA ALA A 8 11.79 -7.95 8.52
C ALA A 8 11.13 -7.87 9.90
N ILE A 9 11.17 -6.69 10.55
CA ILE A 9 10.52 -6.45 11.84
C ILE A 9 8.99 -6.58 11.70
N ALA A 10 8.40 -6.03 10.64
CA ALA A 10 6.95 -6.10 10.40
C ALA A 10 6.47 -7.56 10.21
N ILE A 11 7.22 -8.38 9.48
CA ILE A 11 6.93 -9.81 9.32
C ILE A 11 7.03 -10.54 10.67
N GLY A 12 8.05 -10.24 11.47
CA GLY A 12 8.24 -10.83 12.80
C GLY A 12 7.09 -10.50 13.76
N PHE A 13 6.67 -9.23 13.82
CA PHE A 13 5.53 -8.80 14.61
C PHE A 13 4.23 -9.46 14.15
N SER A 14 4.02 -9.57 12.85
CA SER A 14 2.83 -10.24 12.33
C SER A 14 2.77 -11.71 12.70
N PHE A 15 3.91 -12.40 12.75
CA PHE A 15 3.95 -13.80 13.15
C PHE A 15 3.55 -13.98 14.62
N MET A 16 3.96 -13.06 15.51
CA MET A 16 3.48 -13.03 16.89
C MET A 16 1.98 -12.74 16.97
N GLU A 17 1.51 -11.76 16.21
CA GLU A 17 0.11 -11.35 16.19
C GLU A 17 -0.80 -12.45 15.64
N TYR A 18 -0.36 -13.17 14.60
CA TYR A 18 -1.06 -14.31 14.03
C TYR A 18 -1.30 -15.42 15.06
N ARG A 19 -0.33 -15.67 15.94
CA ARG A 19 -0.49 -16.65 17.03
C ARG A 19 -1.54 -16.19 18.03
N SER A 20 -1.49 -14.92 18.45
CA SER A 20 -2.47 -14.31 19.37
C SER A 20 -3.89 -14.33 18.78
N LEU A 21 -4.05 -13.93 17.52
CA LEU A 21 -5.34 -13.89 16.83
C LEU A 21 -5.92 -15.30 16.59
N LYS A 22 -5.06 -16.28 16.31
CA LYS A 22 -5.48 -17.68 16.16
C LYS A 22 -6.01 -18.26 17.47
N GLU A 23 -5.42 -17.90 18.60
CA GLU A 23 -5.90 -18.31 19.93
C GLU A 23 -7.26 -17.67 20.28
N GLN A 24 -7.55 -16.48 19.74
CA GLN A 24 -8.85 -15.79 19.90
C GLN A 24 -9.92 -16.29 18.91
N GLY A 25 -9.56 -17.10 17.92
CA GLY A 25 -10.48 -17.62 16.90
C GLY A 25 -10.97 -16.55 15.91
N ASP A 26 -10.37 -15.36 15.91
CA ASP A 26 -10.83 -14.24 15.07
C ASP A 26 -10.11 -14.23 13.72
N TYR A 27 -10.51 -15.19 12.88
CA TYR A 27 -9.96 -15.36 11.52
C TYR A 27 -10.19 -14.15 10.61
N ARG A 28 -11.17 -13.29 10.94
CA ARG A 28 -11.48 -12.09 10.16
C ARG A 28 -10.36 -11.06 10.29
N ASP A 29 -9.90 -10.84 11.51
CA ASP A 29 -8.82 -9.89 11.79
C ASP A 29 -7.46 -10.40 11.29
N ILE A 30 -7.23 -11.71 11.31
CA ILE A 30 -6.08 -12.34 10.64
C ILE A 30 -6.05 -12.01 9.15
N THR A 31 -7.20 -12.13 8.47
CA THR A 31 -7.30 -11.90 7.03
C THR A 31 -7.05 -10.43 6.70
N ILE A 32 -7.60 -9.51 7.52
CA ILE A 32 -7.37 -8.07 7.37
C ILE A 32 -5.89 -7.73 7.60
N ALA A 33 -5.29 -8.20 8.70
CA ALA A 33 -3.89 -7.96 9.00
C ALA A 33 -2.96 -8.50 7.91
N ALA A 34 -3.20 -9.73 7.43
CA ALA A 34 -2.45 -10.32 6.32
C ALA A 34 -2.57 -9.51 5.03
N SER A 35 -3.77 -9.00 4.72
CA SER A 35 -3.98 -8.15 3.54
C SER A 35 -3.23 -6.83 3.61
N LEU A 36 -3.24 -6.16 4.77
CA LEU A 36 -2.48 -4.92 4.99
C LEU A 36 -0.97 -5.15 4.88
N LEU A 37 -0.47 -6.25 5.44
CA LEU A 37 0.94 -6.61 5.31
C LEU A 37 1.34 -6.95 3.88
N GLY A 38 0.49 -7.67 3.16
CA GLY A 38 0.68 -7.93 1.74
C GLY A 38 0.85 -6.64 0.95
N ILE A 39 -0.03 -5.65 1.19
CA ILE A 39 0.05 -4.32 0.56
C ILE A 39 1.36 -3.60 0.94
N GLY A 40 1.73 -3.60 2.22
CA GLY A 40 2.96 -2.98 2.70
C GLY A 40 4.22 -3.60 2.10
N ILE A 41 4.26 -4.93 1.98
CA ILE A 41 5.37 -5.67 1.36
C ILE A 41 5.44 -5.36 -0.15
N LEU A 42 4.30 -5.35 -0.84
CA LEU A 42 4.21 -4.97 -2.25
C LEU A 42 4.74 -3.55 -2.49
N MET A 43 4.32 -2.58 -1.66
CA MET A 43 4.83 -1.21 -1.74
C MET A 43 6.34 -1.13 -1.46
N GLY A 44 6.83 -1.86 -0.45
CA GLY A 44 8.26 -1.94 -0.15
C GLY A 44 9.07 -2.53 -1.30
N CYS A 45 8.57 -3.60 -1.94
CA CYS A 45 9.16 -4.18 -3.14
C CYS A 45 9.18 -3.19 -4.30
N LEU A 46 8.08 -2.48 -4.58
CA LEU A 46 8.04 -1.46 -5.64
C LEU A 46 9.09 -0.36 -5.41
N GLN A 47 9.30 0.04 -4.15
CA GLN A 47 10.38 0.97 -3.77
C GLN A 47 11.78 0.39 -4.00
N LEU A 48 12.00 -0.90 -3.69
CA LEU A 48 13.30 -1.57 -3.88
C LEU A 48 13.66 -1.75 -5.36
N PHE A 49 12.70 -2.02 -6.23
CA PHE A 49 12.93 -2.16 -7.67
C PHE A 49 13.10 -0.83 -8.39
N ASN A 50 13.06 0.31 -7.67
CA ASN A 50 13.20 1.65 -8.23
C ASN A 50 12.27 1.88 -9.45
N VAL A 51 11.17 1.14 -9.49
CA VAL A 51 10.07 1.38 -10.41
C VAL A 51 9.49 2.67 -9.87
N GLY A 52 9.91 3.80 -10.44
CA GLY A 52 9.58 5.12 -9.94
C GLY A 52 8.10 5.14 -9.61
N MET A 53 7.77 5.11 -8.31
CA MET A 53 6.39 5.07 -7.84
C MET A 53 5.71 6.18 -8.62
N PRO A 54 4.71 5.90 -9.47
CA PRO A 54 4.00 6.96 -10.15
C PRO A 54 3.51 7.84 -9.02
N ASN A 55 4.13 9.02 -8.91
CA ASN A 55 3.94 9.91 -7.78
C ASN A 55 2.42 9.99 -7.56
N PRO A 56 1.88 9.79 -6.34
CA PRO A 56 0.42 9.89 -6.14
C PRO A 56 -0.14 11.17 -6.75
N MET A 57 0.66 12.24 -6.77
CA MET A 57 0.38 13.48 -7.50
C MET A 57 0.29 13.31 -9.03
N SER A 58 1.14 12.50 -9.66
CA SER A 58 1.07 12.13 -11.09
C SER A 58 -0.20 11.34 -11.43
N LEU A 59 -0.66 10.47 -10.52
CA LEU A 59 -1.87 9.69 -10.71
C LEU A 59 -3.12 10.58 -10.59
N VAL A 60 -3.11 11.50 -9.62
CA VAL A 60 -4.12 12.57 -9.48
C VAL A 60 -4.12 13.48 -10.72
N ILE A 61 -2.95 13.91 -11.20
CA ILE A 61 -2.84 14.75 -12.40
C ILE A 61 -3.39 14.03 -13.63
N LYS A 62 -3.11 12.74 -13.83
CA LYS A 62 -3.65 11.94 -14.93
C LYS A 62 -5.18 11.81 -14.88
N LEU A 63 -5.76 11.70 -13.69
CA LEU A 63 -7.21 11.63 -13.50
C LEU A 63 -7.88 13.00 -13.64
N LEU A 64 -7.21 14.08 -13.23
CA LEU A 64 -7.75 15.44 -13.31
C LEU A 64 -7.55 16.12 -14.69
N GLN A 65 -6.59 15.67 -15.49
CA GLN A 65 -6.33 16.17 -16.85
C GLN A 65 -7.57 16.16 -17.78
N PRO A 66 -8.37 15.08 -17.86
CA PRO A 66 -9.56 15.08 -18.71
C PRO A 66 -10.64 16.05 -18.20
N THR A 67 -10.79 16.20 -16.89
CA THR A 67 -11.76 17.16 -16.30
C THR A 67 -11.37 18.61 -16.53
N SER A 68 -10.08 18.96 -16.48
CA SER A 68 -9.64 20.33 -16.76
C SER A 68 -9.85 20.73 -18.22
N GLN A 69 -9.68 19.79 -19.16
CA GLN A 69 -9.98 20.02 -20.58
C GLN A 69 -11.48 20.17 -20.87
N LEU A 70 -12.34 19.46 -20.12
CA LEU A 70 -13.79 19.61 -20.24
C LEU A 70 -14.26 20.93 -19.66
N VAL A 71 -13.73 21.33 -18.50
CA VAL A 71 -14.05 22.63 -17.88
C VAL A 71 -13.54 23.78 -18.77
N SER A 72 -12.34 23.68 -19.34
CA SER A 72 -11.82 24.71 -20.24
C SER A 72 -12.62 24.83 -21.54
N LYS A 73 -13.24 23.74 -22.01
CA LYS A 73 -14.14 23.76 -23.17
C LYS A 73 -15.52 24.34 -22.89
N TRP A 74 -15.98 24.28 -21.64
CA TRP A 74 -17.27 24.85 -21.22
C TRP A 74 -17.17 26.34 -20.87
N LEU A 75 -15.98 26.81 -20.52
CA LEU A 75 -15.70 28.20 -20.15
C LEU A 75 -15.18 29.07 -21.32
N SER A 76 -14.92 28.48 -22.49
CA SER A 76 -14.56 29.17 -23.74
C SER A 76 -15.73 29.17 -24.71
#